data_AF-A0AAX4I1K4-F1
#
_entry.id   AF-A0AAX4I1K4-F1
#
_cell.length_a   1.000
_cell.length_b   1.000
_cell.length_c   1.000
_cell.angle_alpha   90.00
_cell.angle_beta   90.00
_cell.angle_gamma   90.00
#
_symmetry.space_group_name_H-M   'P 1'
#
loop_
_entity.id
_entity.type
_entity.pdbx_description
1 polymer ?
#
loop_
_entity_poly.entity_id
_entity_poly.type
_entity_poly.pdbx_seq_one_letter_code
_entity_poly.pdbx_strand_id
1 'polypeptide(L)'
;MMLFSKTSPEVPSRFARVVFEALPLTEASPNIDDILTETDISLSPNVSYHDRSQLTPSILRYLLGRYERCITPQYAVFVPQLLSHDGASFKKLPESSKFKTLMACGIAAARESYRTPGWKTLAQICRNWANELVTPIISAGDSDTLTAVLLLLIYELAEPSRGVTWELLDLAARTCLQLGWHQAPLIPIAGRAEHDDGQENIEGVHICGRDEIRLMSVLRKIEGPSMLSGSKLPTTSESETLYNLYAQISDQLYGRGRVYEAQGCPFVGEVETLMHLLDTFHTQHPAAKETWISFLPVCFAHKQCLFCFQEADEDNARGMKSLRRKVVSQASQLISTVHTCASSPHDFIPPIIASSRAFIAGCSIATSISKKWTPAQSHAKDLIKCTEILALFAPHWKGGDDYLSVWRTIINVLKLE
;
A
#
# COMPACT_ATOMS: atom_id res chain seq x y z
N MET A 1 2.38 -3.00 0.23
CA MET A 1 0.95 -3.24 0.51
C MET A 1 0.82 -4.25 1.66
N MET A 2 1.32 -3.93 2.87
CA MET A 2 1.46 -4.89 3.99
C MET A 2 0.10 -5.31 4.58
N LEU A 3 -0.87 -4.40 4.54
CA LEU A 3 -2.20 -4.56 5.12
C LEU A 3 -3.14 -5.46 4.29
N PHE A 4 -2.65 -6.01 3.17
CA PHE A 4 -3.43 -6.88 2.28
C PHE A 4 -2.79 -8.25 2.06
N SER A 5 -1.75 -8.68 2.81
CA SER A 5 -1.29 -10.06 2.66
C SER A 5 -2.49 -11.02 2.89
N LYS A 6 -2.58 -12.09 2.09
CA LYS A 6 -3.62 -13.15 2.18
C LYS A 6 -3.84 -13.69 3.60
N THR A 7 -2.93 -13.41 4.52
CA THR A 7 -2.92 -13.85 5.91
C THR A 7 -3.50 -12.85 6.92
N SER A 8 -3.93 -11.63 6.55
CA SER A 8 -4.40 -10.67 7.57
C SER A 8 -5.45 -9.61 7.16
N PRO A 9 -6.61 -9.99 6.58
CA PRO A 9 -7.77 -9.09 6.54
C PRO A 9 -8.22 -8.59 7.94
N GLU A 10 -7.64 -9.09 9.02
CA GLU A 10 -7.94 -8.75 10.41
C GLU A 10 -7.17 -7.55 10.99
N VAL A 11 -6.19 -6.95 10.30
CA VAL A 11 -5.36 -5.91 10.96
C VAL A 11 -6.19 -4.67 11.34
N PRO A 12 -6.92 -4.01 10.43
CA PRO A 12 -7.72 -2.83 10.79
C PRO A 12 -8.81 -3.15 11.82
N SER A 13 -9.48 -4.30 11.71
CA SER A 13 -10.52 -4.72 12.66
C SER A 13 -9.95 -5.01 14.05
N ARG A 14 -8.76 -5.62 14.15
CA ARG A 14 -8.06 -5.84 15.43
C ARG A 14 -7.68 -4.52 16.11
N PHE A 15 -7.23 -3.54 15.35
CA PHE A 15 -6.94 -2.21 15.89
C PHE A 15 -8.21 -1.49 16.35
N ALA A 16 -9.30 -1.57 15.59
CA ALA A 16 -10.59 -1.03 16.00
C ALA A 16 -11.07 -1.69 17.30
N ARG A 17 -10.97 -3.02 17.41
CA ARG A 17 -11.33 -3.77 18.62
C ARG A 17 -10.55 -3.29 19.84
N VAL A 18 -9.23 -3.16 19.72
CA VAL A 18 -8.37 -2.65 20.82
C VAL A 18 -8.78 -1.24 21.25
N VAL A 19 -9.13 -0.36 20.30
CA VAL A 19 -9.62 0.99 20.64
C VAL A 19 -10.94 0.92 21.39
N PHE A 20 -11.92 0.13 20.92
CA PHE A 20 -13.20 0.02 21.60
C PHE A 20 -13.08 -0.60 23.00
N GLU A 21 -12.20 -1.57 23.20
CA GLU A 21 -11.85 -2.09 24.54
C GLU A 21 -11.10 -1.05 25.40
N ALA A 22 -10.44 -0.08 24.79
CA ALA A 22 -9.75 0.99 25.48
C ALA A 22 -10.68 2.13 25.91
N LEU A 23 -11.73 2.41 25.14
CA LEU A 23 -12.64 3.51 25.37
C LEU A 23 -13.56 3.23 26.58
N PRO A 24 -13.86 4.25 27.39
CA PRO A 24 -14.85 4.13 28.46
C PRO A 24 -16.26 4.12 27.85
N LEU A 25 -16.67 2.98 27.29
CA LEU A 25 -18.02 2.80 26.76
C LEU A 25 -19.01 2.70 27.93
N THR A 26 -19.97 3.62 28.00
CA THR A 26 -21.17 3.49 28.85
C THR A 26 -22.03 2.33 28.33
N GLU A 27 -21.99 1.18 29.02
CA GLU A 27 -22.93 0.03 29.05
C GLU A 27 -23.68 -0.44 27.79
N ALA A 28 -23.24 -0.08 26.59
CA ALA A 28 -23.65 -0.75 25.36
C ALA A 28 -22.40 -1.00 24.53
N SER A 29 -21.85 -2.22 24.63
CA SER A 29 -20.86 -2.66 23.66
C SER A 29 -21.54 -2.66 22.28
N PRO A 30 -21.13 -1.83 21.31
CA PRO A 30 -21.62 -2.01 19.96
C PRO A 30 -21.16 -3.40 19.50
N ASN A 31 -22.10 -4.22 19.03
CA ASN A 31 -21.78 -5.54 18.48
C ASN A 31 -20.96 -5.31 17.20
N ILE A 32 -19.64 -5.49 17.30
CA ILE A 32 -18.69 -5.21 16.21
C ILE A 32 -18.98 -6.09 14.99
N ASP A 33 -19.57 -7.27 15.22
CA ASP A 33 -19.92 -8.22 14.17
C ASP A 33 -21.12 -7.76 13.33
N ASP A 34 -22.07 -7.01 13.91
CA ASP A 34 -23.23 -6.47 13.19
C ASP A 34 -22.86 -5.23 12.34
N ILE A 35 -21.84 -4.47 12.73
CA ILE A 35 -21.37 -3.28 11.98
C ILE A 35 -20.63 -3.67 10.69
N LEU A 36 -20.09 -4.89 10.63
CA LEU A 36 -19.33 -5.41 9.49
C LEU A 36 -20.17 -6.29 8.55
N THR A 37 -21.44 -6.54 8.89
CA THR A 37 -22.31 -7.45 8.12
C THR A 37 -23.62 -6.80 7.70
N GLU A 38 -23.60 -5.65 7.04
CA GLU A 38 -24.78 -5.21 6.28
C GLU A 38 -24.46 -4.71 4.87
N THR A 39 -25.09 -5.39 3.91
CA THR A 39 -25.40 -5.03 2.53
C THR A 39 -24.36 -5.26 1.43
N ASP A 40 -24.33 -6.52 0.99
CA ASP A 40 -24.36 -6.84 -0.44
C ASP A 40 -25.56 -6.16 -1.12
N ILE A 41 -25.33 -4.97 -1.65
CA ILE A 41 -26.13 -4.42 -2.73
C ILE A 41 -25.22 -4.36 -3.96
N SER A 42 -25.34 -5.42 -4.74
CA SER A 42 -24.86 -5.52 -6.11
C SER A 42 -25.59 -4.50 -6.98
N LEU A 43 -25.03 -3.30 -7.11
CA LEU A 43 -25.38 -2.35 -8.16
C LEU A 43 -24.35 -2.44 -9.29
N SER A 44 -24.42 -3.54 -10.04
CA SER A 44 -24.36 -3.41 -11.50
C SER A 44 -25.78 -2.95 -11.90
N PRO A 45 -26.02 -1.93 -12.74
CA PRO A 45 -25.38 -1.79 -14.06
C PRO A 45 -25.24 -0.35 -14.58
N ASN A 46 -24.45 -0.17 -15.64
CA ASN A 46 -24.87 0.38 -16.94
C ASN A 46 -23.64 0.90 -17.69
N VAL A 47 -23.37 0.26 -18.82
CA VAL A 47 -22.49 0.79 -19.87
C VAL A 47 -23.19 2.02 -20.44
N SER A 48 -23.07 3.15 -19.75
CA SER A 48 -23.29 4.46 -20.35
C SER A 48 -22.26 4.59 -21.45
N TYR A 49 -22.72 4.81 -22.68
CA TYR A 49 -21.88 5.09 -23.83
C TYR A 49 -21.21 6.45 -23.59
N HIS A 50 -20.15 6.46 -22.78
CA HIS A 50 -19.43 7.67 -22.46
C HIS A 50 -18.70 8.14 -23.71
N ASP A 51 -19.04 9.34 -24.18
CA ASP A 51 -18.57 9.87 -25.44
C ASP A 51 -17.04 10.04 -25.44
N ARG A 52 -16.36 9.28 -26.31
CA ARG A 52 -14.90 9.33 -26.50
C ARG A 52 -14.42 10.71 -26.98
N SER A 53 -15.32 11.55 -27.50
CA SER A 53 -15.03 12.94 -27.89
C SER A 53 -14.50 13.80 -26.73
N GLN A 54 -14.80 13.41 -25.48
CA GLN A 54 -14.30 14.07 -24.28
C GLN A 54 -12.78 13.95 -24.12
N LEU A 55 -12.14 12.95 -24.74
CA LEU A 55 -10.68 12.79 -24.74
C LEU A 55 -10.04 13.65 -25.83
N THR A 56 -9.97 14.94 -25.58
CA THR A 56 -9.28 15.89 -26.47
C THR A 56 -7.75 15.75 -26.36
N PRO A 57 -6.98 16.15 -27.40
CA PRO A 57 -5.52 16.11 -27.33
C PRO A 57 -4.89 16.96 -26.21
N SER A 58 -5.58 18.02 -25.75
CA SER A 58 -5.13 18.82 -24.59
C SER A 58 -5.32 18.05 -23.28
N ILE A 59 -6.46 17.38 -23.11
CA ILE A 59 -6.74 16.53 -21.94
C ILE A 59 -5.75 15.36 -21.88
N LEU A 60 -5.46 14.70 -23.02
CA LEU A 60 -4.47 13.64 -23.08
C LEU A 60 -3.08 14.12 -22.65
N ARG A 61 -2.62 15.26 -23.17
CA ARG A 61 -1.31 15.84 -22.78
C ARG A 61 -1.27 16.21 -21.30
N TYR A 62 -2.35 16.79 -20.78
CA TYR A 62 -2.47 17.10 -19.36
C TYR A 62 -2.35 15.83 -18.50
N LEU A 63 -3.15 14.80 -18.78
CA LEU A 63 -3.18 13.56 -18.01
C LEU A 63 -1.86 12.78 -18.10
N LEU A 64 -1.22 12.73 -19.27
CA LEU A 64 0.11 12.12 -19.42
C LEU A 64 1.17 12.86 -18.60
N GLY A 65 1.15 14.20 -18.59
CA GLY A 65 2.04 14.98 -17.73
C GLY A 65 1.77 14.76 -16.24
N ARG A 66 0.52 14.51 -15.84
CA ARG A 66 0.18 14.14 -14.46
C ARG A 66 0.67 12.72 -14.11
N TYR A 67 0.52 11.77 -15.03
CA TYR A 67 1.02 10.40 -14.87
C TYR A 67 2.55 10.37 -14.69
N GLU A 68 3.27 11.09 -15.56
CA GLU A 68 4.73 11.20 -15.49
C GLU A 68 5.19 11.80 -14.16
N ARG A 69 4.51 12.86 -13.69
CA ARG A 69 4.88 13.54 -12.44
C ARG A 69 4.49 12.78 -11.18
N CYS A 70 3.32 12.12 -11.15
CA CYS A 70 2.73 11.62 -9.90
C CYS A 70 2.80 10.10 -9.75
N ILE A 71 2.79 9.35 -10.86
CA ILE A 71 2.71 7.89 -10.85
C ILE A 71 4.07 7.28 -11.14
N THR A 72 4.76 7.75 -12.19
CA THR A 72 6.04 7.20 -12.66
C THR A 72 7.14 7.16 -11.58
N PRO A 73 7.29 8.16 -10.68
CA PRO A 73 8.30 8.10 -9.61
C PRO A 73 8.12 6.90 -8.68
N GLN A 74 6.87 6.43 -8.53
CA GLN A 74 6.55 5.30 -7.68
C GLN A 74 6.35 3.99 -8.45
N TYR A 75 5.85 4.07 -9.68
CA TYR A 75 5.46 2.94 -10.53
C TYR A 75 5.91 3.19 -11.97
N ALA A 76 7.19 2.98 -12.25
CA ALA A 76 7.78 3.21 -13.56
C ALA A 76 7.43 2.09 -14.57
N VAL A 77 6.14 1.85 -14.82
CA VAL A 77 5.68 0.79 -15.75
C VAL A 77 5.77 1.23 -17.19
N PHE A 78 5.38 2.48 -17.44
CA PHE A 78 5.30 3.08 -18.76
C PHE A 78 5.93 4.46 -18.70
N VAL A 79 6.81 4.77 -19.65
CA VAL A 79 7.35 6.12 -19.86
C VAL A 79 6.59 6.70 -21.04
N PRO A 80 5.68 7.67 -20.82
CA PRO A 80 4.99 8.29 -21.92
C PRO A 80 6.00 9.00 -22.83
N GLN A 81 6.07 8.61 -24.10
CA GLN A 81 6.57 9.51 -25.11
C GLN A 81 5.51 10.60 -25.24
N LEU A 82 5.80 11.80 -24.72
CA LEU A 82 4.96 12.98 -24.94
C LEU A 82 4.62 12.99 -26.42
N LEU A 83 3.32 12.96 -26.74
CA LEU A 83 2.82 13.06 -28.10
C LEU A 83 3.49 14.30 -28.69
N SER A 84 4.55 14.10 -29.47
CA SER A 84 5.31 15.20 -30.05
C SER A 84 4.33 16.00 -30.92
N HIS A 85 4.57 17.30 -31.01
CA HIS A 85 3.76 18.20 -31.84
C HIS A 85 3.70 17.75 -33.32
N ASP A 86 4.51 16.76 -33.71
CA ASP A 86 4.59 16.15 -35.03
C ASP A 86 3.65 14.94 -35.20
N GLY A 87 2.35 15.22 -35.39
CA GLY A 87 1.51 14.49 -36.36
C GLY A 87 1.06 13.04 -36.05
N ALA A 88 1.58 12.36 -35.04
CA ALA A 88 1.03 11.07 -34.59
C ALA A 88 -0.25 11.32 -33.77
N SER A 89 -1.37 11.57 -34.45
CA SER A 89 -2.67 11.64 -33.78
C SER A 89 -2.88 10.37 -32.97
N PHE A 90 -3.38 10.46 -31.73
CA PHE A 90 -3.67 9.31 -30.86
C PHE A 90 -4.39 8.15 -31.59
N LYS A 91 -5.28 8.49 -32.55
CA LYS A 91 -5.99 7.54 -33.41
C LYS A 91 -5.09 6.67 -34.31
N LYS A 92 -3.90 7.13 -34.67
CA LYS A 92 -2.92 6.44 -35.54
C LYS A 92 -1.92 5.57 -34.79
N LEU A 93 -1.92 5.59 -33.46
CA LEU A 93 -1.02 4.77 -32.67
C LEU A 93 -1.34 3.26 -32.82
N PRO A 94 -0.33 2.37 -32.72
CA PRO A 94 -0.54 0.94 -32.57
C PRO A 94 -1.42 0.63 -31.36
N GLU A 95 -2.14 -0.50 -31.40
CA GLU A 95 -3.10 -0.87 -30.33
C GLU A 95 -2.44 -0.98 -28.96
N SER A 96 -1.25 -1.61 -28.86
CA SER A 96 -0.46 -1.68 -27.61
C SER A 96 -0.12 -0.29 -27.06
N SER A 97 0.33 0.64 -27.92
CA SER A 97 0.62 2.01 -27.51
C SER A 97 -0.64 2.79 -27.10
N LYS A 98 -1.75 2.62 -27.82
CA LYS A 98 -3.06 3.21 -27.45
C LYS A 98 -3.51 2.73 -26.09
N PHE A 99 -3.41 1.42 -25.84
CA PHE A 99 -3.75 0.82 -24.55
C PHE A 99 -2.91 1.45 -23.43
N LYS A 100 -1.59 1.49 -23.58
CA LYS A 100 -0.66 2.06 -22.57
C LYS A 100 -0.98 3.53 -22.29
N THR A 101 -1.23 4.33 -23.33
CA THR A 101 -1.64 5.74 -23.20
C THR A 101 -2.99 5.89 -22.49
N LEU A 102 -4.01 5.10 -22.87
CA LEU A 102 -5.33 5.16 -22.23
C LEU A 102 -5.26 4.78 -20.75
N MET A 103 -4.51 3.73 -20.41
CA MET A 103 -4.34 3.32 -19.02
C MET A 103 -3.58 4.38 -18.20
N ALA A 104 -2.50 4.95 -18.73
CA ALA A 104 -1.78 6.04 -18.06
C ALA A 104 -2.69 7.26 -17.81
N CYS A 105 -3.48 7.66 -18.81
CA CYS A 105 -4.48 8.72 -18.66
C CYS A 105 -5.58 8.35 -17.66
N GLY A 106 -6.06 7.11 -17.67
CA GLY A 106 -7.07 6.61 -16.75
C GLY A 106 -6.60 6.64 -15.29
N ILE A 107 -5.37 6.21 -15.02
CA ILE A 107 -4.76 6.26 -13.68
C ILE A 107 -4.63 7.71 -13.21
N ALA A 108 -4.12 8.59 -14.08
CA ALA A 108 -3.98 10.01 -13.74
C ALA A 108 -5.34 10.66 -13.47
N ALA A 109 -6.35 10.39 -14.29
CA ALA A 109 -7.70 10.90 -14.11
C ALA A 109 -8.35 10.36 -12.82
N ALA A 110 -8.17 9.08 -12.50
CA ALA A 110 -8.65 8.49 -11.24
C ALA A 110 -8.03 9.22 -10.03
N ARG A 111 -6.71 9.45 -10.06
CA ARG A 111 -6.01 10.24 -9.04
C ARG A 111 -6.52 11.68 -8.92
N GLU A 112 -6.76 12.37 -10.03
CA GLU A 112 -7.32 13.74 -10.00
C GLU A 112 -8.76 13.75 -9.46
N SER A 113 -9.49 12.64 -9.62
CA SER A 113 -10.86 12.52 -9.14
C SER A 113 -10.97 12.58 -7.61
N TYR A 114 -9.89 12.28 -6.88
CA TYR A 114 -9.86 12.37 -5.41
C TYR A 114 -10.25 13.74 -4.89
N ARG A 115 -9.86 14.80 -5.60
CA ARG A 115 -10.16 16.20 -5.23
C ARG A 115 -11.18 16.84 -6.14
N THR A 116 -11.27 16.37 -7.38
CA THR A 116 -12.16 16.95 -8.38
C THR A 116 -12.95 15.83 -9.05
N PRO A 117 -14.11 15.45 -8.49
CA PRO A 117 -14.89 14.29 -8.92
C PRO A 117 -15.22 14.25 -10.41
N GLY A 118 -15.22 15.40 -11.09
CA GLY A 118 -15.42 15.50 -12.54
C GLY A 118 -14.42 14.67 -13.39
N TRP A 119 -13.23 14.36 -12.87
CA TRP A 119 -12.27 13.48 -13.58
C TRP A 119 -12.64 12.00 -13.55
N LYS A 120 -13.57 11.58 -12.69
CA LYS A 120 -13.97 10.16 -12.55
C LYS A 120 -14.55 9.60 -13.85
N THR A 121 -15.39 10.39 -14.53
CA THR A 121 -15.95 10.03 -15.85
C THR A 121 -14.85 9.82 -16.89
N LEU A 122 -13.83 10.67 -16.91
CA LEU A 122 -12.70 10.54 -17.84
C LEU A 122 -11.86 9.29 -17.52
N ALA A 123 -11.66 8.97 -16.24
CA ALA A 123 -10.99 7.74 -15.83
C ALA A 123 -11.73 6.49 -16.33
N GLN A 124 -13.07 6.50 -16.25
CA GLN A 124 -13.92 5.41 -16.74
C GLN A 124 -13.91 5.29 -18.27
N ILE A 125 -13.97 6.42 -18.99
CA ILE A 125 -13.85 6.44 -20.47
C ILE A 125 -12.53 5.79 -20.90
N CYS A 126 -11.41 6.23 -20.32
CA CYS A 126 -10.09 5.68 -20.60
C CYS A 126 -10.04 4.17 -20.34
N ARG A 127 -10.55 3.72 -19.19
CA ARG A 127 -10.54 2.31 -18.80
C ARG A 127 -11.39 1.42 -19.68
N ASN A 128 -12.58 1.89 -20.06
CA ASN A 128 -13.50 1.15 -20.93
C ASN A 128 -12.93 1.02 -22.33
N TRP A 129 -12.36 2.10 -22.88
CA TRP A 129 -11.72 2.05 -24.19
C TRP A 129 -10.46 1.16 -24.16
N ALA A 130 -9.65 1.23 -23.10
CA ALA A 130 -8.51 0.32 -22.94
C ALA A 130 -8.95 -1.15 -22.86
N ASN A 131 -10.13 -1.44 -22.28
CA ASN A 131 -10.67 -2.78 -22.18
C ASN A 131 -10.98 -3.43 -23.54
N GLU A 132 -11.28 -2.62 -24.56
CA GLU A 132 -11.50 -3.12 -25.92
C GLU A 132 -10.21 -3.60 -26.59
N LEU A 133 -9.06 -3.12 -26.12
CA LEU A 133 -7.74 -3.42 -26.68
C LEU A 133 -6.98 -4.49 -25.88
N VAL A 134 -7.48 -4.90 -24.71
CA VAL A 134 -6.69 -5.65 -23.73
C VAL A 134 -6.52 -7.13 -24.08
N THR A 135 -7.54 -7.78 -24.63
CA THR A 135 -7.56 -9.22 -24.91
C THR A 135 -6.42 -9.68 -25.82
N PRO A 136 -6.16 -9.05 -26.99
CA PRO A 136 -5.05 -9.46 -27.84
C PRO A 136 -3.69 -9.22 -27.17
N ILE A 137 -3.55 -8.18 -26.33
CA ILE A 137 -2.30 -7.86 -25.62
C ILE A 137 -2.00 -8.92 -24.55
N ILE A 138 -2.97 -9.28 -23.71
CA ILE A 138 -2.76 -10.27 -22.64
C ILE A 138 -2.54 -11.68 -23.22
N SER A 139 -3.16 -11.99 -24.35
CA SER A 139 -3.04 -13.31 -24.98
C SER A 139 -1.64 -13.56 -25.59
N ALA A 140 -0.82 -12.52 -25.78
CA ALA A 140 0.52 -12.65 -26.33
C ALA A 140 1.51 -13.33 -25.35
N GLY A 141 1.31 -13.18 -24.04
CA GLY A 141 2.15 -13.81 -23.01
C GLY A 141 3.59 -13.30 -22.95
N ASP A 142 3.85 -12.11 -23.48
CA ASP A 142 5.17 -11.48 -23.60
C ASP A 142 5.40 -10.37 -22.53
N SER A 143 6.48 -9.59 -22.66
CA SER A 143 6.78 -8.46 -21.75
C SER A 143 5.72 -7.35 -21.81
N ASP A 144 5.04 -7.21 -22.96
CA ASP A 144 3.94 -6.27 -23.15
C ASP A 144 2.69 -6.70 -22.36
N THR A 145 2.48 -8.01 -22.21
CA THR A 145 1.46 -8.58 -21.31
C THR A 145 1.68 -8.13 -19.87
N LEU A 146 2.89 -8.26 -19.32
CA LEU A 146 3.16 -7.82 -17.95
C LEU A 146 2.99 -6.31 -17.79
N THR A 147 3.46 -5.53 -18.78
CA THR A 147 3.25 -4.07 -18.79
C THR A 147 1.76 -3.73 -18.72
N ALA A 148 0.93 -4.43 -19.51
CA ALA A 148 -0.51 -4.22 -19.52
C ALA A 148 -1.16 -4.58 -18.19
N VAL A 149 -0.81 -5.73 -17.62
CA VAL A 149 -1.33 -6.19 -16.32
C VAL A 149 -0.93 -5.24 -15.19
N LEU A 150 0.32 -4.74 -15.18
CA LEU A 150 0.77 -3.77 -14.17
C LEU A 150 0.05 -2.42 -14.29
N LEU A 151 -0.22 -1.93 -15.51
CA LEU A 151 -1.03 -0.72 -15.71
C LEU A 151 -2.47 -0.91 -15.22
N LEU A 152 -3.06 -2.08 -15.45
CA LEU A 152 -4.38 -2.43 -14.91
C LEU A 152 -4.35 -2.48 -13.38
N LEU A 153 -3.32 -3.09 -12.79
CA LEU A 153 -3.14 -3.13 -11.33
C LEU A 153 -3.08 -1.73 -10.72
N ILE A 154 -2.27 -0.83 -11.29
CA ILE A 154 -2.15 0.54 -10.78
C ILE A 154 -3.47 1.29 -10.93
N TYR A 155 -4.23 1.04 -11.99
CA TYR A 155 -5.58 1.60 -12.13
C TYR A 155 -6.52 1.09 -11.03
N GLU A 156 -6.55 -0.22 -10.76
CA GLU A 156 -7.37 -0.78 -9.67
C GLU A 156 -6.89 -0.31 -8.28
N LEU A 157 -5.61 0.03 -8.11
CA LEU A 157 -5.14 0.71 -6.90
C LEU A 157 -5.65 2.15 -6.80
N ALA A 158 -5.86 2.83 -7.91
CA ALA A 158 -6.37 4.20 -7.93
C ALA A 158 -7.91 4.25 -7.79
N GLU A 159 -8.61 3.33 -8.44
CA GLU A 159 -10.06 3.19 -8.41
C GLU A 159 -10.44 1.71 -8.17
N PRO A 160 -10.55 1.27 -6.91
CA PRO A 160 -10.78 -0.14 -6.52
C PRO A 160 -12.23 -0.62 -6.73
N SER A 161 -12.84 -0.26 -7.85
CA SER A 161 -14.26 -0.48 -8.10
C SER A 161 -14.62 -1.92 -8.49
N ARG A 162 -13.67 -2.68 -9.05
CA ARG A 162 -13.95 -4.00 -9.66
C ARG A 162 -13.53 -5.20 -8.83
N GLY A 163 -12.68 -5.01 -7.82
CA GLY A 163 -12.22 -6.10 -6.94
C GLY A 163 -11.28 -7.12 -7.61
N VAL A 164 -10.73 -6.82 -8.79
CA VAL A 164 -9.91 -7.76 -9.59
C VAL A 164 -8.41 -7.70 -9.28
N THR A 165 -8.00 -6.95 -8.26
CA THR A 165 -6.59 -6.73 -7.90
C THR A 165 -5.85 -8.05 -7.68
N TRP A 166 -6.47 -9.02 -7.01
CA TRP A 166 -5.86 -10.33 -6.73
C TRP A 166 -5.66 -11.18 -7.98
N GLU A 167 -6.62 -11.15 -8.89
CA GLU A 167 -6.58 -11.89 -10.15
C GLU A 167 -5.49 -11.32 -11.06
N LEU A 168 -5.37 -9.99 -11.10
CA LEU A 168 -4.32 -9.31 -11.84
C LEU A 168 -2.93 -9.53 -11.21
N LEU A 169 -2.83 -9.58 -9.88
CA LEU A 169 -1.57 -9.92 -9.19
C LEU A 169 -1.13 -11.34 -9.51
N ASP A 170 -2.05 -12.30 -9.42
CA ASP A 170 -1.79 -13.69 -9.76
C ASP A 170 -1.42 -13.86 -11.24
N LEU A 171 -2.10 -13.15 -12.15
CA LEU A 171 -1.76 -13.12 -13.57
C LEU A 171 -0.37 -12.52 -13.81
N ALA A 172 -0.02 -11.42 -13.13
CA ALA A 172 1.31 -10.82 -13.23
C ALA A 172 2.40 -11.79 -12.76
N ALA A 173 2.21 -12.43 -11.60
CA ALA A 173 3.14 -13.41 -11.07
C ALA A 173 3.31 -14.61 -12.01
N ARG A 174 2.21 -15.17 -12.54
CA ARG A 174 2.25 -16.25 -13.54
C ARG A 174 2.98 -15.84 -14.82
N THR A 175 2.74 -14.63 -15.31
CA THR A 175 3.44 -14.10 -16.50
C THR A 175 4.95 -14.01 -16.23
N CYS A 176 5.36 -13.50 -15.07
CA CYS A 176 6.79 -13.46 -14.70
C CYS A 176 7.43 -14.85 -14.59
N LEU A 177 6.68 -15.86 -14.12
CA LEU A 177 7.14 -17.25 -14.08
C LEU A 177 7.28 -17.84 -15.48
N GLN A 178 6.27 -17.65 -16.34
CA GLN A 178 6.27 -18.11 -17.74
C GLN A 178 7.41 -17.52 -18.55
N LEU A 179 7.74 -16.25 -18.31
CA LEU A 179 8.86 -15.56 -18.97
C LEU A 179 10.23 -15.94 -18.39
N GLY A 180 10.30 -16.76 -17.33
CA GLY A 180 11.57 -17.16 -16.71
C GLY A 180 12.26 -16.07 -15.88
N TRP A 181 11.63 -14.91 -15.67
CA TRP A 181 12.24 -13.75 -15.02
C TRP A 181 12.54 -13.95 -13.53
N HIS A 182 11.97 -14.99 -12.93
CA HIS A 182 12.28 -15.43 -11.57
C HIS A 182 13.68 -16.05 -11.42
N GLN A 183 14.27 -16.55 -12.51
CA GLN A 183 15.58 -17.22 -12.53
C GLN A 183 16.72 -16.33 -13.02
N ALA A 184 16.41 -15.14 -13.53
CA ALA A 184 17.40 -14.32 -14.22
C ALA A 184 18.55 -13.92 -13.27
N PRO A 185 19.82 -14.27 -13.58
CA PRO A 185 20.93 -14.00 -12.68
C PRO A 185 21.26 -12.51 -12.62
N LEU A 186 21.70 -12.12 -11.44
CA LEU A 186 22.21 -10.80 -11.09
C LEU A 186 23.43 -10.47 -11.96
N ILE A 187 23.32 -9.53 -12.90
CA ILE A 187 24.50 -8.83 -13.40
C ILE A 187 24.61 -7.53 -12.61
N PRO A 188 25.64 -7.36 -11.74
CA PRO A 188 25.95 -6.07 -11.17
C PRO A 188 26.27 -5.12 -12.33
N ILE A 189 25.53 -4.02 -12.45
CA ILE A 189 25.88 -2.90 -13.32
C ILE A 189 27.05 -2.16 -12.65
N ALA A 190 28.20 -2.81 -12.56
CA ALA A 190 29.45 -2.23 -12.10
C ALA A 190 30.58 -2.89 -12.87
N GLY A 191 31.12 -2.17 -13.86
CA GLY A 191 32.33 -2.54 -14.58
C GLY A 191 32.11 -3.21 -15.93
N ARG A 192 31.69 -2.44 -16.95
CA ARG A 192 32.26 -2.67 -18.29
C ARG A 192 33.70 -2.15 -18.23
N ALA A 193 34.61 -3.03 -17.83
CA ALA A 193 36.01 -2.96 -18.19
C ALA A 193 36.32 -4.19 -19.05
N GLU A 194 37.11 -3.96 -20.08
CA GLU A 194 37.40 -4.80 -21.22
C GLU A 194 38.14 -6.11 -20.85
N HIS A 195 37.77 -7.21 -21.52
CA HIS A 195 38.54 -8.41 -21.95
C HIS A 195 37.62 -9.64 -21.93
N ASP A 196 37.23 -10.21 -23.07
CA ASP A 196 37.95 -11.02 -24.07
C ASP A 196 38.02 -12.52 -23.71
N ASP A 197 37.53 -13.29 -24.67
CA ASP A 197 37.53 -14.74 -24.94
C ASP A 197 37.46 -15.78 -23.80
N GLY A 198 36.33 -16.50 -23.80
CA GLY A 198 36.10 -17.72 -23.05
C GLY A 198 34.76 -18.35 -23.42
N GLN A 199 34.75 -19.10 -24.51
CA GLN A 199 33.59 -19.82 -25.04
C GLN A 199 33.21 -20.99 -24.10
N GLU A 200 32.30 -20.73 -23.16
CA GLU A 200 31.56 -21.78 -22.45
C GLU A 200 30.09 -21.74 -22.85
N ASN A 201 29.63 -22.85 -23.44
CA ASN A 201 28.23 -23.13 -23.72
C ASN A 201 27.44 -23.18 -22.41
N ILE A 202 26.86 -22.05 -22.01
CA ILE A 202 25.79 -22.03 -21.01
C ILE A 202 24.47 -21.82 -21.77
N GLU A 203 23.95 -22.91 -22.33
CA GLU A 203 22.55 -22.98 -22.74
C GLU A 203 21.68 -22.77 -21.49
N GLY A 204 20.97 -21.64 -21.43
CA GLY A 204 19.87 -21.43 -20.48
C GLY A 204 20.00 -20.29 -19.48
N VAL A 205 21.04 -19.45 -19.53
CA VAL A 205 21.08 -18.25 -18.66
C VAL A 205 20.24 -17.12 -19.28
N HIS A 206 18.99 -16.99 -18.83
CA HIS A 206 18.14 -15.86 -19.21
C HIS A 206 18.66 -14.56 -18.58
N ILE A 207 19.29 -13.70 -19.37
CA ILE A 207 19.76 -12.39 -18.91
C ILE A 207 18.57 -11.42 -18.80
N CYS A 208 18.34 -10.85 -17.62
CA CYS A 208 17.30 -9.84 -17.39
C CYS A 208 17.74 -8.50 -17.98
N GLY A 209 16.99 -7.91 -18.92
CA GLY A 209 17.21 -6.55 -19.35
C GLY A 209 16.75 -5.49 -18.33
N ARG A 210 16.97 -4.21 -18.67
CA ARG A 210 16.64 -3.08 -17.80
C ARG A 210 15.13 -2.90 -17.60
N ASP A 211 14.33 -3.22 -18.60
CA ASP A 211 12.88 -3.07 -18.54
C ASP A 211 12.23 -4.17 -17.69
N GLU A 212 12.76 -5.39 -17.73
CA GLU A 212 12.32 -6.52 -16.92
C GLU A 212 12.59 -6.28 -15.42
N ILE A 213 13.80 -5.82 -15.07
CA ILE A 213 14.13 -5.42 -13.69
C ILE A 213 13.17 -4.33 -13.21
N ARG A 214 12.88 -3.35 -14.07
CA ARG A 214 11.95 -2.25 -13.76
C ARG A 214 10.54 -2.78 -13.49
N LEU A 215 9.98 -3.63 -14.36
CA LEU A 215 8.62 -4.16 -14.18
C LEU A 215 8.51 -5.09 -12.96
N MET A 216 9.52 -5.94 -12.72
CA MET A 216 9.58 -6.80 -11.54
C MET A 216 9.63 -5.98 -10.24
N SER A 217 10.36 -4.86 -10.24
CA SER A 217 10.41 -3.97 -9.07
C SER A 217 9.06 -3.32 -8.76
N VAL A 218 8.28 -2.96 -9.78
CA VAL A 218 6.92 -2.44 -9.63
C VAL A 218 6.01 -3.54 -9.08
N LEU A 219 6.05 -4.76 -9.64
CA LEU A 219 5.23 -5.87 -9.16
C LEU A 219 5.47 -6.14 -7.67
N ARG A 220 6.74 -6.26 -7.25
CA ARG A 220 7.09 -6.47 -5.84
C ARG A 220 6.59 -5.35 -4.93
N LYS A 221 6.65 -4.10 -5.39
CA LYS A 221 6.16 -2.94 -4.63
C LYS A 221 4.65 -3.02 -4.39
N ILE A 222 3.89 -3.51 -5.37
CA ILE A 222 2.43 -3.70 -5.27
C ILE A 222 2.12 -4.93 -4.42
N GLU A 223 2.75 -6.06 -4.70
CA GLU A 223 2.45 -7.38 -4.11
C GLU A 223 2.88 -7.48 -2.63
N GLY A 224 3.99 -6.86 -2.24
CA GLY A 224 4.63 -7.12 -0.95
C GLY A 224 5.37 -8.47 -0.94
N PRO A 225 5.64 -9.08 0.24
CA PRO A 225 6.31 -10.38 0.32
C PRO A 225 5.40 -11.48 -0.26
N SER A 226 5.86 -12.23 -1.26
CA SER A 226 5.04 -13.19 -2.02
C SER A 226 5.85 -14.36 -2.62
N MET A 227 5.22 -15.20 -3.44
CA MET A 227 5.79 -16.40 -4.08
C MET A 227 7.07 -16.13 -4.91
N LEU A 228 7.30 -14.87 -5.29
CA LEU A 228 8.53 -14.43 -5.96
C LEU A 228 9.68 -14.08 -4.98
N SER A 229 9.49 -14.18 -3.66
CA SER A 229 10.52 -13.90 -2.64
C SER A 229 11.74 -14.82 -2.70
N GLY A 230 11.70 -15.89 -3.50
CA GLY A 230 12.89 -16.69 -3.85
C GLY A 230 13.73 -16.12 -4.99
N SER A 231 13.24 -15.12 -5.73
CA SER A 231 13.95 -14.56 -6.88
C SER A 231 15.04 -13.57 -6.43
N LYS A 232 16.29 -13.87 -6.78
CA LYS A 232 17.48 -13.08 -6.45
C LYS A 232 17.61 -11.87 -7.40
N LEU A 233 16.59 -11.03 -7.58
CA LEU A 233 16.71 -9.81 -8.39
C LEU A 233 17.16 -8.62 -7.53
N PRO A 234 17.91 -7.66 -8.08
CA PRO A 234 18.43 -6.54 -7.31
C PRO A 234 17.42 -5.40 -7.39
N THR A 235 16.55 -5.23 -6.39
CA THR A 235 15.99 -3.91 -6.09
C THR A 235 15.79 -3.71 -4.59
N THR A 236 16.48 -2.69 -4.08
CA THR A 236 16.46 -2.15 -2.70
C THR A 236 16.33 -3.21 -1.59
N SER A 237 17.46 -3.81 -1.20
CA SER A 237 17.59 -4.77 -0.10
C SER A 237 16.83 -4.36 1.17
N GLU A 238 16.76 -3.07 1.49
CA GLU A 238 16.14 -2.56 2.71
C GLU A 238 14.61 -2.74 2.75
N SER A 239 13.90 -2.48 1.65
CA SER A 239 12.43 -2.59 1.64
C SER A 239 11.99 -4.05 1.81
N GLU A 240 12.66 -4.96 1.08
CA GLU A 240 12.43 -6.40 1.20
C GLU A 240 12.77 -6.93 2.59
N THR A 241 13.89 -6.48 3.17
CA THR A 241 14.25 -6.85 4.55
C THR A 241 13.21 -6.34 5.55
N LEU A 242 12.69 -5.12 5.36
CA LEU A 242 11.60 -4.59 6.20
C LEU A 242 10.29 -5.36 6.04
N TYR A 243 9.94 -5.80 4.82
CA TYR A 243 8.77 -6.65 4.59
C TYR A 243 8.91 -8.01 5.26
N ASN A 244 10.07 -8.64 5.16
CA ASN A 244 10.36 -9.92 5.82
C ASN A 244 10.34 -9.76 7.34
N LEU A 245 10.91 -8.67 7.86
CA LEU A 245 10.88 -8.35 9.27
C LEU A 245 9.45 -8.10 9.79
N TYR A 246 8.63 -7.39 9.02
CA TYR A 246 7.21 -7.23 9.31
C TYR A 246 6.50 -8.59 9.38
N ALA A 247 6.72 -9.46 8.40
CA ALA A 247 6.09 -10.78 8.36
C ALA A 247 6.51 -11.65 9.55
N GLN A 248 7.80 -11.64 9.92
CA GLN A 248 8.32 -12.34 11.09
C GLN A 248 7.72 -11.79 12.39
N ILE A 249 7.70 -10.47 12.57
CA ILE A 249 7.07 -9.84 13.75
C ILE A 249 5.59 -10.19 13.81
N SER A 250 4.86 -10.11 12.69
CA SER A 250 3.44 -10.44 12.64
C SER A 250 3.18 -11.92 13.00
N ASP A 251 3.99 -12.86 12.49
CA ASP A 251 3.89 -14.28 12.85
C ASP A 251 4.21 -14.54 14.33
N GLN A 252 5.18 -13.81 14.90
CA GLN A 252 5.50 -13.93 16.32
C GLN A 252 4.41 -13.33 17.21
N LEU A 253 3.85 -12.18 16.82
CA LEU A 253 2.82 -11.50 17.61
C LEU A 253 1.47 -12.21 17.54
N TYR A 254 1.07 -12.68 16.36
CA TYR A 254 -0.31 -13.10 16.06
C TYR A 254 -0.43 -14.49 15.42
N GLY A 255 0.68 -15.05 14.95
CA GLY A 255 0.71 -16.34 14.28
C GLY A 255 1.20 -17.43 15.22
N ARG A 256 2.33 -18.04 14.88
CA ARG A 256 2.89 -19.16 15.64
C ARG A 256 3.44 -18.75 17.01
N GLY A 257 3.96 -17.53 17.16
CA GLY A 257 4.53 -17.08 18.43
C GLY A 257 3.48 -16.79 19.50
N ARG A 258 2.25 -16.47 19.10
CA ARG A 258 1.08 -16.22 19.97
C ARG A 258 1.33 -15.26 21.13
N VAL A 259 2.24 -14.29 20.96
CA VAL A 259 2.60 -13.36 22.05
C VAL A 259 1.40 -12.54 22.49
N TYR A 260 0.54 -12.14 21.55
CA TYR A 260 -0.70 -11.43 21.87
C TYR A 260 -1.70 -12.31 22.64
N GLU A 261 -2.00 -13.53 22.16
CA GLU A 261 -2.97 -14.42 22.83
C GLU A 261 -2.49 -14.89 24.21
N ALA A 262 -1.19 -15.18 24.34
CA ALA A 262 -0.58 -15.61 25.60
C ALA A 262 -0.31 -14.45 26.58
N GLN A 263 -0.57 -13.20 26.16
CA GLN A 263 -0.16 -11.98 26.90
C GLN A 263 1.33 -11.98 27.24
N GLY A 264 2.14 -12.58 26.37
CA GLY A 264 3.58 -12.73 26.52
C GLY A 264 4.31 -11.38 26.56
N CYS A 265 5.47 -11.36 27.19
CA CYS A 265 6.31 -10.17 27.21
C CYS A 265 7.05 -10.01 25.87
N PRO A 266 6.93 -8.87 25.15
CA PRO A 266 7.64 -8.65 23.89
C PRO A 266 9.16 -8.46 24.07
N PHE A 267 9.62 -8.30 25.31
CA PHE A 267 11.04 -8.13 25.65
C PHE A 267 11.73 -9.45 26.00
N VAL A 268 11.22 -10.59 25.52
CA VAL A 268 11.81 -11.90 25.74
C VAL A 268 11.78 -12.69 24.43
N GLY A 269 12.87 -13.38 24.11
CA GLY A 269 12.94 -14.33 23.01
C GLY A 269 13.08 -13.68 21.63
N GLU A 270 12.42 -14.26 20.63
CA GLU A 270 12.59 -13.86 19.22
C GLU A 270 12.04 -12.45 18.94
N VAL A 271 10.93 -12.07 19.58
CA VAL A 271 10.31 -10.74 19.42
C VAL A 271 11.28 -9.61 19.78
N GLU A 272 12.04 -9.77 20.87
CA GLU A 272 13.05 -8.80 21.29
C GLU A 272 14.14 -8.65 20.22
N THR A 273 14.61 -9.77 19.67
CA THR A 273 15.64 -9.77 18.63
C THR A 273 15.15 -9.05 17.38
N LEU A 274 13.89 -9.29 16.99
CA LEU A 274 13.26 -8.62 15.85
C LEU A 274 13.04 -7.13 16.11
N MET A 275 12.70 -6.73 17.35
CA MET A 275 12.61 -5.31 17.74
C MET A 275 13.95 -4.60 17.61
N HIS A 276 15.04 -5.23 18.06
CA HIS A 276 16.40 -4.68 17.89
C HIS A 276 16.80 -4.57 16.42
N LEU A 277 16.45 -5.56 15.59
CA LEU A 277 16.69 -5.49 14.16
C LEU A 277 15.88 -4.34 13.53
N LEU A 278 14.63 -4.14 13.95
CA LEU A 278 13.77 -3.06 13.47
C LEU A 278 14.35 -1.67 13.80
N ASP A 279 15.06 -1.55 14.92
CA ASP A 279 15.76 -0.32 15.33
C ASP A 279 16.92 0.06 14.41
N THR A 280 17.50 -0.90 13.69
CA THR A 280 18.60 -0.62 12.75
C THR A 280 18.13 0.07 11.47
N PHE A 281 16.83 0.05 11.17
CA PHE A 281 16.28 0.67 9.97
C PHE A 281 16.00 2.15 10.17
N HIS A 282 16.22 2.94 9.11
CA HIS A 282 15.82 4.35 9.10
C HIS A 282 14.31 4.47 9.36
N THR A 283 13.96 5.13 10.47
CA THR A 283 12.59 5.31 10.99
C THR A 283 11.66 6.09 10.05
N GLN A 284 12.17 6.62 8.94
CA GLN A 284 11.37 7.39 7.98
C GLN A 284 10.52 6.50 7.05
N HIS A 285 10.92 5.24 6.80
CA HIS A 285 10.23 4.37 5.86
C HIS A 285 8.82 3.96 6.38
N PRO A 286 7.73 4.10 5.60
CA PRO A 286 6.37 3.78 6.05
C PRO A 286 6.19 2.35 6.58
N ALA A 287 6.84 1.38 5.94
CA ALA A 287 6.88 -0.02 6.41
C ALA A 287 7.38 -0.15 7.86
N ALA A 288 8.49 0.50 8.21
CA ALA A 288 9.03 0.43 9.57
C ALA A 288 8.06 1.01 10.60
N LYS A 289 7.39 2.12 10.25
CA LYS A 289 6.33 2.73 11.08
C LYS A 289 5.16 1.76 11.28
N GLU A 290 4.68 1.13 10.20
CA GLU A 290 3.62 0.12 10.25
C GLU A 290 4.02 -1.08 11.14
N THR A 291 5.26 -1.56 11.03
CA THR A 291 5.78 -2.64 11.87
C THR A 291 5.80 -2.26 13.35
N TRP A 292 6.24 -1.05 13.70
CA TRP A 292 6.16 -0.59 15.09
C TRP A 292 4.72 -0.49 15.59
N ILE A 293 3.83 0.06 14.77
CA ILE A 293 2.41 0.20 15.12
C ILE A 293 1.76 -1.16 15.40
N SER A 294 2.22 -2.23 14.73
CA SER A 294 1.74 -3.60 14.96
C SER A 294 1.89 -4.09 16.41
N PHE A 295 2.69 -3.45 17.26
CA PHE A 295 2.79 -3.78 18.68
C PHE A 295 1.65 -3.20 19.54
N LEU A 296 0.73 -2.39 19.00
CA LEU A 296 -0.34 -1.76 19.78
C LEU A 296 -1.19 -2.78 20.57
N PRO A 297 -1.73 -3.87 19.98
CA PRO A 297 -2.54 -4.84 20.72
C PRO A 297 -1.77 -5.49 21.87
N VAL A 298 -0.48 -5.76 21.69
CA VAL A 298 0.40 -6.27 22.76
C VAL A 298 0.60 -5.21 23.85
N CYS A 299 0.82 -3.95 23.45
CA CYS A 299 0.98 -2.82 24.38
C CYS A 299 -0.24 -2.62 25.29
N PHE A 300 -1.42 -2.93 24.75
CA PHE A 300 -2.71 -2.85 25.42
C PHE A 300 -2.96 -4.05 26.34
N ALA A 301 -2.78 -5.28 25.85
CA ALA A 301 -3.15 -6.49 26.57
C ALA A 301 -2.12 -6.94 27.63
N HIS A 302 -0.83 -6.66 27.40
CA HIS A 302 0.23 -7.14 28.27
C HIS A 302 0.19 -6.48 29.66
N LYS A 303 0.13 -7.31 30.70
CA LYS A 303 0.29 -6.90 32.10
C LYS A 303 1.78 -6.82 32.44
N GLN A 304 2.16 -5.78 33.16
CA GLN A 304 3.56 -5.52 33.51
C GLN A 304 4.19 -6.74 34.22
N CYS A 305 5.38 -7.14 33.76
CA CYS A 305 6.11 -8.29 34.27
C CYS A 305 7.57 -7.92 34.61
N LEU A 306 8.30 -8.84 35.27
CA LEU A 306 9.69 -8.63 35.70
C LEU A 306 10.62 -8.15 34.57
N PHE A 307 10.43 -8.62 33.35
CA PHE A 307 11.28 -8.29 32.19
C PHE A 307 11.01 -6.91 31.60
N CYS A 308 9.80 -6.37 31.78
CA CYS A 308 9.41 -5.08 31.21
C CYS A 308 9.18 -4.00 32.28
N PHE A 309 9.39 -4.35 33.55
CA PHE A 309 9.30 -3.45 34.71
C PHE A 309 10.62 -2.68 34.94
N GLN A 310 11.75 -3.16 34.41
CA GLN A 310 13.09 -2.60 34.62
C GLN A 310 13.35 -1.29 33.84
N GLU A 311 12.38 -0.38 33.79
CA GLU A 311 12.60 0.94 33.23
C GLU A 311 13.38 1.80 34.23
N ALA A 312 14.64 2.07 33.92
CA ALA A 312 15.29 3.28 34.42
C ALA A 312 14.56 4.52 33.85
N ASP A 313 14.61 5.66 34.53
CA ASP A 313 13.99 6.93 34.09
C ASP A 313 14.56 7.51 32.76
N GLU A 314 15.34 6.73 32.00
CA GLU A 314 15.94 7.13 30.74
C GLU A 314 14.96 7.01 29.56
N ASP A 315 15.02 7.97 28.63
CA ASP A 315 14.13 8.01 27.45
C ASP A 315 14.35 6.88 26.43
N ASN A 316 15.46 6.14 26.55
CA ASN A 316 15.78 4.94 25.76
C ASN A 316 15.71 3.63 26.57
N ALA A 317 15.11 3.66 27.77
CA ALA A 317 15.06 2.49 28.63
C ALA A 317 14.24 1.35 28.00
N ARG A 318 14.67 0.11 28.26
CA ARG A 318 13.97 -1.11 27.84
C ARG A 318 12.71 -1.30 28.69
N GLY A 319 11.53 -1.20 28.08
CA GLY A 319 10.28 -1.49 28.78
C GLY A 319 9.01 -1.02 28.07
N MET A 320 7.87 -1.34 28.67
CA MET A 320 6.54 -1.14 28.08
C MET A 320 6.19 0.34 27.85
N LYS A 321 6.60 1.25 28.73
CA LYS A 321 6.41 2.70 28.56
C LYS A 321 7.17 3.19 27.33
N SER A 322 8.42 2.77 27.16
CA SER A 322 9.22 3.13 25.99
C SER A 322 8.63 2.57 24.70
N LEU A 323 8.18 1.30 24.71
CA LEU A 323 7.50 0.71 23.56
C LEU A 323 6.19 1.44 23.22
N ARG A 324 5.37 1.78 24.23
CA ARG A 324 4.15 2.58 24.05
C ARG A 324 4.44 3.94 23.44
N ARG A 325 5.41 4.69 23.97
CA ARG A 325 5.84 5.99 23.41
C ARG A 325 6.27 5.85 21.96
N LYS A 326 7.02 4.78 21.64
CA LYS A 326 7.49 4.49 20.29
C LYS A 326 6.33 4.20 19.34
N VAL A 327 5.41 3.32 19.71
CA VAL A 327 4.18 3.04 18.95
C VAL A 327 3.43 4.33 18.63
N VAL A 328 3.21 5.19 19.62
CA VAL A 328 2.48 6.46 19.44
C VAL A 328 3.25 7.45 18.56
N SER A 329 4.56 7.57 18.75
CA SER A 329 5.42 8.42 17.92
C SER A 329 5.41 7.97 16.46
N GLN A 330 5.53 6.66 16.20
CA GLN A 330 5.48 6.11 14.86
C GLN A 330 4.09 6.27 14.21
N ALA A 331 3.01 6.16 14.99
CA ALA A 331 1.64 6.44 14.52
C ALA A 331 1.46 7.90 14.09
N SER A 332 1.88 8.86 14.92
CA SER A 332 1.84 10.29 14.58
C SER A 332 2.64 10.62 13.31
N GLN A 333 3.84 10.05 13.19
CA GLN A 333 4.68 10.23 12.00
C GLN A 333 4.06 9.58 10.75
N LEU A 334 3.40 8.42 10.88
CA LEU A 334 2.74 7.75 9.76
C LEU A 334 1.56 8.59 9.26
N ILE A 335 0.69 9.09 10.14
CA ILE A 335 -0.42 9.99 9.77
C ILE A 335 0.12 11.22 9.06
N SER A 336 1.16 11.85 9.60
CA SER A 336 1.76 13.04 8.97
C SER A 336 2.35 12.74 7.59
N THR A 337 2.98 11.58 7.40
CA THR A 337 3.52 11.17 6.10
C THR A 337 2.41 10.91 5.08
N VAL A 338 1.34 10.22 5.49
CA VAL A 338 0.18 9.92 4.64
C VAL A 338 -0.57 11.20 4.29
N HIS A 339 -0.77 12.10 5.25
CA HIS A 339 -1.45 13.38 5.04
C HIS A 339 -0.71 14.27 4.04
N THR A 340 0.62 14.39 4.19
CA THR A 340 1.46 15.12 3.23
C THR A 340 1.35 14.54 1.84
N CYS A 341 1.41 13.21 1.70
CA CYS A 341 1.27 12.52 0.42
C CYS A 341 -0.13 12.72 -0.20
N ALA A 342 -1.19 12.61 0.61
CA ALA A 342 -2.57 12.83 0.19
C ALA A 342 -2.85 14.28 -0.24
N SER A 343 -2.20 15.24 0.41
CA SER A 343 -2.32 16.69 0.16
C SER A 343 -1.38 17.20 -0.93
N SER A 344 -0.32 16.46 -1.24
CA SER A 344 0.65 16.80 -2.27
C SER A 344 0.01 16.78 -3.67
N PRO A 345 0.29 17.77 -4.54
CA PRO A 345 -0.10 17.72 -5.94
C PRO A 345 0.82 16.83 -6.79
N HIS A 346 1.90 16.31 -6.21
CA HIS A 346 2.94 15.54 -6.93
C HIS A 346 3.03 14.09 -6.50
N ASP A 347 2.35 13.70 -5.42
CA ASP A 347 2.38 12.33 -4.95
C ASP A 347 1.10 11.56 -5.32
N PHE A 348 1.26 10.25 -5.27
CA PHE A 348 0.20 9.27 -5.41
C PHE A 348 0.22 8.31 -4.24
N ILE A 349 -0.93 8.12 -3.62
CA ILE A 349 -1.16 7.06 -2.64
C ILE A 349 -2.51 6.41 -2.98
N PRO A 350 -2.58 5.08 -3.09
CA PRO A 350 -3.84 4.36 -3.28
C PRO A 350 -4.85 4.66 -2.16
N PRO A 351 -6.15 4.85 -2.43
CA PRO A 351 -7.15 5.23 -1.42
C PRO A 351 -7.19 4.25 -0.26
N ILE A 352 -7.22 2.96 -0.57
CA ILE A 352 -7.25 1.89 0.41
C ILE A 352 -6.00 1.93 1.32
N ILE A 353 -4.81 2.17 0.75
CA ILE A 353 -3.56 2.24 1.52
C ILE A 353 -3.55 3.48 2.41
N ALA A 354 -3.99 4.63 1.90
CA ALA A 354 -4.08 5.86 2.66
C ALA A 354 -5.06 5.71 3.84
N SER A 355 -6.27 5.21 3.58
CA SER A 355 -7.30 4.97 4.59
C SER A 355 -6.83 3.97 5.64
N SER A 356 -6.26 2.84 5.23
CA SER A 356 -5.82 1.80 6.17
C SER A 356 -4.71 2.30 7.09
N ARG A 357 -3.71 3.01 6.53
CA ARG A 357 -2.60 3.60 7.32
C ARG A 357 -3.09 4.67 8.28
N ALA A 358 -3.96 5.56 7.81
CA ALA A 358 -4.54 6.60 8.66
C ALA A 358 -5.36 5.97 9.79
N PHE A 359 -6.20 4.99 9.47
CA PHE A 359 -7.07 4.32 10.43
C PHE A 359 -6.29 3.60 11.53
N ILE A 360 -5.32 2.74 11.20
CA ILE A 360 -4.53 2.00 12.22
C ILE A 360 -3.70 2.94 13.12
N ALA A 361 -3.15 4.00 12.54
CA ALA A 361 -2.37 4.98 13.27
C ALA A 361 -3.28 5.85 14.16
N GLY A 362 -4.44 6.26 13.64
CA GLY A 362 -5.47 6.96 14.39
C GLY A 362 -5.97 6.14 15.57
N CYS A 363 -6.22 4.83 15.37
CA CYS A 363 -6.57 3.89 16.42
C CYS A 363 -5.48 3.81 17.50
N SER A 364 -4.21 3.81 17.11
CA SER A 364 -3.08 3.79 18.06
C SER A 364 -3.06 5.04 18.95
N ILE A 365 -3.29 6.22 18.36
CA ILE A 365 -3.36 7.50 19.09
C ILE A 365 -4.61 7.56 19.98
N ALA A 366 -5.78 7.16 19.48
CA ALA A 366 -7.01 7.14 20.27
C ALA A 366 -6.88 6.21 21.49
N THR A 367 -6.28 5.03 21.30
CA THR A 367 -5.98 4.09 22.38
C THR A 367 -5.03 4.71 23.41
N SER A 368 -3.97 5.39 22.96
CA SER A 368 -2.97 5.99 23.86
C SER A 368 -3.55 7.14 24.70
N ILE A 369 -4.45 7.94 24.12
CA ILE A 369 -5.18 8.98 24.83
C ILE A 369 -6.12 8.34 25.87
N SER A 370 -6.93 7.36 25.45
CA SER A 370 -7.89 6.70 26.36
C SER A 370 -7.20 6.02 27.54
N LYS A 371 -6.05 5.37 27.31
CA LYS A 371 -5.24 4.74 28.36
C LYS A 371 -4.28 5.69 29.08
N LYS A 372 -4.34 7.00 28.80
CA LYS A 372 -3.51 8.05 29.42
C LYS A 372 -2.01 7.81 29.26
N TRP A 373 -1.58 7.19 28.16
CA TRP A 373 -0.15 7.08 27.81
C TRP A 373 0.40 8.40 27.30
N THR A 374 -0.45 9.22 26.69
CA THR A 374 -0.14 10.54 26.14
C THR A 374 -1.30 11.49 26.37
N PRO A 375 -1.06 12.80 26.58
CA PRO A 375 -2.13 13.78 26.70
C PRO A 375 -2.83 14.02 25.36
N ALA A 376 -4.14 14.28 25.38
CA ALA A 376 -4.94 14.51 24.18
C ALA A 376 -4.45 15.72 23.36
N GLN A 377 -4.04 16.81 24.05
CA GLN A 377 -3.61 18.04 23.36
C GLN A 377 -2.38 17.83 22.47
N SER A 378 -1.50 16.88 22.80
CA SER A 378 -0.32 16.58 21.98
C SER A 378 -0.65 15.98 20.62
N HIS A 379 -1.84 15.39 20.46
CA HIS A 379 -2.21 14.65 19.25
C HIS A 379 -3.50 15.14 18.58
N ALA A 380 -4.08 16.26 19.03
CA ALA A 380 -5.28 16.84 18.41
C ALA A 380 -5.11 17.07 16.90
N LYS A 381 -3.94 17.57 16.47
CA LYS A 381 -3.61 17.75 15.03
C LYS A 381 -3.53 16.43 14.27
N ASP A 382 -3.08 15.36 14.91
CA ASP A 382 -2.96 14.05 14.28
C ASP A 382 -4.34 13.42 14.07
N LEU A 383 -5.25 13.56 15.03
CA LEU A 383 -6.65 13.11 14.90
C LEU A 383 -7.39 13.87 13.78
N ILE A 384 -7.16 15.18 13.65
CA ILE A 384 -7.72 15.98 12.55
C ILE A 384 -7.20 15.49 11.19
N LYS A 385 -5.87 15.34 11.04
CA LYS A 385 -5.26 14.82 9.81
C LYS A 385 -5.79 13.43 9.44
N CYS A 386 -5.96 12.54 10.43
CA CYS A 386 -6.54 11.21 10.22
C CYS A 386 -7.97 11.33 9.63
N THR A 387 -8.79 12.19 10.23
CA THR A 387 -10.16 12.45 9.76
C THR A 387 -10.18 12.99 8.34
N GLU A 388 -9.30 13.94 8.00
CA GLU A 388 -9.18 14.50 6.65
C GLU A 388 -8.80 13.43 5.61
N ILE A 389 -7.83 12.56 5.93
CA ILE A 389 -7.43 11.47 5.03
C ILE A 389 -8.60 10.53 4.79
N LEU A 390 -9.27 10.08 5.87
CA LEU A 390 -10.38 9.14 5.76
C LEU A 390 -11.56 9.74 4.99
N ALA A 391 -11.91 11.01 5.25
CA ALA A 391 -12.97 11.70 4.53
C ALA A 391 -12.64 11.92 3.05
N LEU A 392 -11.37 12.19 2.71
CA LEU A 392 -10.93 12.36 1.32
C LEU A 392 -11.05 11.07 0.52
N PHE A 393 -10.66 9.94 1.11
CA PHE A 393 -10.54 8.65 0.39
C PHE A 393 -11.76 7.73 0.50
N ALA A 394 -12.63 7.90 1.50
CA ALA A 394 -13.81 7.07 1.71
C ALA A 394 -14.70 6.92 0.45
N PRO A 395 -14.98 7.97 -0.34
CA PRO A 395 -15.90 7.85 -1.49
C PRO A 395 -15.34 7.08 -2.70
N HIS A 396 -14.05 6.70 -2.67
CA HIS A 396 -13.35 6.19 -3.86
C HIS A 396 -13.24 4.67 -3.90
N TRP A 397 -13.77 3.94 -2.91
CA TRP A 397 -13.72 2.48 -2.90
C TRP A 397 -14.81 1.87 -2.01
N LYS A 398 -15.22 0.62 -2.32
CA LYS A 398 -16.25 -0.11 -1.55
C LYS A 398 -15.73 -0.44 -0.14
N GLY A 399 -16.40 0.05 0.89
CA GLY A 399 -16.00 -0.10 2.31
C GLY A 399 -15.27 1.12 2.91
N GLY A 400 -15.00 2.15 2.10
CA GLY A 400 -14.38 3.39 2.60
C GLY A 400 -15.26 4.15 3.59
N ASP A 401 -16.58 4.17 3.37
CA ASP A 401 -17.54 4.80 4.28
C ASP A 401 -17.62 4.09 5.63
N ASP A 402 -17.44 2.76 5.67
CA ASP A 402 -17.40 1.98 6.92
C ASP A 402 -16.21 2.38 7.78
N TYR A 403 -15.03 2.54 7.17
CA TYR A 403 -13.83 3.05 7.86
C TYR A 403 -14.07 4.42 8.47
N LEU A 404 -14.69 5.32 7.71
CA LEU A 404 -15.00 6.67 8.17
C LEU A 404 -16.07 6.67 9.28
N SER A 405 -17.07 5.80 9.17
CA SER A 405 -18.12 5.62 10.18
C SER A 405 -17.55 5.14 11.51
N VAL A 406 -16.75 4.06 11.48
CA VAL A 406 -16.07 3.52 12.67
C VAL A 406 -15.15 4.57 13.29
N TRP A 407 -14.39 5.29 12.47
CA TRP A 407 -13.51 6.36 12.95
C TRP A 407 -14.28 7.50 13.63
N ARG A 408 -15.40 7.95 13.06
CA ARG A 408 -16.26 8.98 13.68
C ARG A 408 -16.80 8.51 15.03
N THR A 409 -17.20 7.24 15.14
CA THR A 409 -17.63 6.66 16.42
C THR A 409 -16.50 6.71 17.45
N ILE A 410 -15.28 6.31 17.08
CA ILE A 410 -14.10 6.38 17.96
C ILE A 410 -13.87 7.82 18.46
N ILE A 411 -13.87 8.80 17.56
CA ILE A 411 -13.62 10.21 17.91
C ILE A 411 -14.72 10.78 18.80
N ASN A 412 -15.99 10.44 18.54
CA ASN A 412 -17.11 10.92 19.35
C ASN A 412 -17.08 10.41 20.79
N VAL A 413 -16.58 9.19 21.01
CA VAL A 413 -16.46 8.58 22.35
C VAL A 413 -15.17 9.01 23.06
N LEU A 414 -14.15 9.40 22.30
CA LEU A 414 -12.87 9.83 22.85
C LEU A 414 -13.02 11.18 23.58
N LYS A 415 -12.94 11.15 24.91
CA LYS A 415 -12.95 12.37 25.73
C LYS A 415 -11.66 13.16 25.51
N LEU A 416 -11.76 14.33 24.87
CA LEU A 416 -10.63 15.23 24.60
C LEU A 416 -10.47 16.32 25.69
N GLU A 417 -10.80 16.00 26.94
CA GLU A 417 -10.70 16.92 28.09
C GLU A 417 -9.25 17.20 28.51
#